data_AF-A0A832VL56-F1
#
_entry.id   AF-A0A832VL56-F1
#
_cell.length_a   1.000
_cell.length_b   1.000
_cell.length_c   1.000
_cell.angle_alpha   90.00
_cell.angle_beta   90.00
_cell.angle_gamma   90.00
#
_symmetry.space_group_name_H-M   'P 1'
#
loop_
_entity.id
_entity.type
_entity.pdbx_description
1 polymer ?
#
loop_
_entity_poly.entity_id
_entity_poly.type
_entity_poly.pdbx_seq_one_letter_code
_entity_poly.pdbx_strand_id
1 'polypeptide(L)'
;ITELVNQKEIVGSLTALLKNVTELPHLLFSGSAGVGKTTLALCLCRQILGDGWKEFTLELNASDERGINMVRERVKKFSKFAGLDTNIPFKIIILD
;
A
#
# COMPACT_ATOMS: atom_id res chain seq x y z
N ILE A 1 4.40 -9.16 -6.98
CA ILE A 1 3.41 -8.69 -7.99
C ILE A 1 3.38 -9.51 -9.29
N THR A 2 4.29 -10.46 -9.50
CA THR A 2 4.40 -11.27 -10.74
C THR A 2 3.25 -12.25 -10.95
N GLU A 3 2.51 -12.58 -9.89
CA GLU A 3 1.33 -13.46 -9.92
C GLU A 3 0.06 -12.76 -10.43
N LEU A 4 0.11 -11.44 -10.68
CA LEU A 4 -1.08 -10.68 -11.08
C LEU A 4 -1.36 -10.86 -12.57
N VAL A 5 -2.50 -11.50 -12.85
CA VAL A 5 -2.93 -11.83 -14.22
C VAL A 5 -3.66 -10.61 -14.82
N ASN A 6 -3.58 -10.44 -16.15
CA ASN A 6 -4.28 -9.40 -16.93
C ASN A 6 -3.91 -7.94 -16.66
N GLN A 7 -2.82 -7.66 -15.93
CA GLN A 7 -2.35 -6.29 -15.64
C GLN A 7 -0.89 -6.06 -16.07
N LYS A 8 -0.48 -6.59 -17.24
CA LYS A 8 0.94 -6.65 -17.67
C LYS A 8 1.63 -5.28 -17.73
N GLU A 9 0.96 -4.27 -18.28
CA GLU A 9 1.53 -2.91 -18.37
C GLU A 9 1.73 -2.28 -16.99
N ILE A 10 0.72 -2.38 -16.13
CA ILE A 10 0.78 -1.87 -14.75
C ILE A 10 1.90 -2.57 -13.98
N VAL A 11 2.01 -3.89 -14.11
CA VAL A 11 3.09 -4.67 -13.48
C VAL A 11 4.46 -4.22 -14.00
N GLY A 12 4.61 -3.95 -15.30
CA GLY A 12 5.85 -3.44 -15.88
C GLY A 12 6.26 -2.08 -15.27
N SER A 13 5.34 -1.12 -15.25
CA SER A 13 5.56 0.21 -14.67
C SER A 13 5.89 0.14 -13.17
N LEU A 14 5.15 -0.66 -12.41
CA LEU A 14 5.42 -0.85 -10.97
C LEU A 14 6.76 -1.54 -10.73
N THR A 15 7.14 -2.51 -11.55
CA THR A 15 8.45 -3.18 -11.44
C THR A 15 9.59 -2.19 -11.65
N ALA A 16 9.43 -1.21 -12.55
CA ALA A 16 10.40 -0.15 -12.74
C ALA A 16 10.50 0.77 -11.51
N LEU A 17 9.37 1.18 -10.93
CA LEU A 17 9.33 2.01 -9.72
C LEU A 17 9.94 1.29 -8.50
N LEU A 18 9.72 -0.01 -8.39
CA LEU A 18 10.25 -0.83 -7.29
C LEU A 18 11.78 -1.02 -7.34
N LYS A 19 12.47 -0.60 -8.41
CA LYS A 19 13.94 -0.56 -8.41
C LYS A 19 14.49 0.48 -7.44
N ASN A 20 13.77 1.59 -7.26
CA ASN A 20 14.10 2.66 -6.32
C ASN A 20 12.94 2.81 -5.32
N VAL A 21 12.80 1.84 -4.41
CA VAL A 21 11.67 1.79 -3.48
C VAL A 21 11.51 3.10 -2.71
N THR A 22 12.61 3.71 -2.26
CA THR A 22 12.62 4.99 -1.52
C THR A 22 12.05 6.19 -2.28
N GLU A 23 11.94 6.11 -3.61
CA GLU A 23 11.42 7.15 -4.49
C GLU A 23 9.97 6.88 -4.93
N LEU A 24 9.34 5.82 -4.40
CA LEU A 24 7.99 5.42 -4.80
C LEU A 24 6.97 6.52 -4.42
N PRO A 25 6.24 7.10 -5.39
CA PRO A 25 5.25 8.12 -5.10
C PRO A 25 3.98 7.50 -4.49
N HIS A 26 3.07 8.34 -4.01
CA HIS A 26 1.71 7.90 -3.72
C HIS A 26 1.03 7.38 -4.98
N LEU A 27 0.38 6.22 -4.88
CA LEU A 27 -0.25 5.54 -6.00
C LEU A 27 -1.77 5.67 -5.94
N LEU A 28 -2.40 5.87 -7.10
CA LEU A 28 -3.85 5.83 -7.28
C LEU A 28 -4.19 4.71 -8.25
N PHE A 29 -4.87 3.67 -7.77
CA PHE A 29 -5.38 2.60 -8.62
C PHE A 29 -6.85 2.86 -8.95
N SER A 30 -7.16 2.99 -10.23
CA SER A 30 -8.52 3.23 -10.73
C SER A 30 -8.92 2.15 -11.75
N GLY A 31 -10.23 1.92 -11.86
CA GLY A 31 -10.80 0.91 -12.77
C GLY A 31 -12.03 0.22 -12.19
N SER A 32 -12.70 -0.60 -13.00
CA SER A 32 -13.93 -1.31 -12.65
C SER A 32 -13.80 -2.20 -11.40
N ALA A 33 -14.92 -2.56 -10.78
CA ALA A 33 -14.94 -3.53 -9.69
C ALA A 33 -14.37 -4.89 -10.16
N GLY A 34 -13.65 -5.60 -9.27
CA GLY A 34 -13.14 -6.94 -9.56
C GLY A 34 -11.87 -7.05 -10.41
N VAL A 35 -11.25 -5.94 -10.84
CA VAL A 35 -10.03 -5.97 -11.68
C VAL A 35 -8.70 -6.15 -10.91
N GLY A 36 -8.78 -6.38 -9.59
CA GLY A 36 -7.62 -6.67 -8.75
C GLY A 36 -6.89 -5.45 -8.16
N LYS A 37 -7.54 -4.28 -8.02
CA LYS A 37 -6.94 -3.06 -7.46
C LYS A 37 -6.45 -3.24 -6.01
N THR A 38 -7.35 -3.67 -5.12
CA THR A 38 -7.04 -3.96 -3.71
C THR A 38 -6.00 -5.07 -3.61
N THR A 39 -6.15 -6.13 -4.41
CA THR A 39 -5.17 -7.23 -4.49
C THR A 39 -3.78 -6.74 -4.87
N LEU A 40 -3.67 -5.85 -5.86
CA LEU A 40 -2.41 -5.26 -6.29
C LEU A 40 -1.75 -4.44 -5.17
N ALA A 41 -2.52 -3.62 -4.46
CA ALA A 41 -2.03 -2.83 -3.33
C ALA A 41 -1.47 -3.74 -2.22
N LEU A 42 -2.16 -4.82 -1.88
CA LEU A 42 -1.69 -5.80 -0.89
C LEU A 42 -0.44 -6.56 -1.36
N CYS A 43 -0.39 -6.95 -2.64
CA CYS A 43 0.80 -7.59 -3.21
C CYS A 43 2.03 -6.66 -3.18
N LEU A 44 1.84 -5.35 -3.41
CA LEU A 44 2.92 -4.36 -3.27
C LEU A 44 3.40 -4.23 -1.83
N CYS A 45 2.47 -4.20 -0.86
CA CYS A 45 2.84 -4.17 0.56
C CYS A 45 3.71 -5.36 0.96
N ARG A 46 3.31 -6.57 0.58
CA ARG A 46 4.09 -7.79 0.84
C ARG A 46 5.47 -7.74 0.18
N GLN A 47 5.56 -7.20 -1.03
CA GLN A 47 6.82 -7.13 -1.76
C GLN A 47 7.78 -6.07 -1.18
N ILE A 48 7.27 -4.94 -0.70
CA ILE A 48 8.10 -3.85 -0.16
C ILE A 48 8.49 -4.10 1.30
N LEU A 49 7.56 -4.62 2.10
CA LEU A 49 7.70 -4.70 3.56
C LEU A 49 8.10 -6.10 4.05
N GLY A 50 8.11 -7.11 3.17
CA GLY A 50 8.44 -8.49 3.51
C GLY A 50 7.54 -9.04 4.60
N ASP A 51 8.11 -9.76 5.57
CA ASP A 51 7.38 -10.39 6.67
C ASP A 51 6.65 -9.38 7.56
N GLY A 52 7.17 -8.15 7.65
CA GLY A 52 6.59 -7.06 8.43
C GLY A 52 5.35 -6.41 7.81
N TRP A 53 4.91 -6.83 6.62
CA TRP A 53 3.85 -6.14 5.88
C TRP A 53 2.55 -5.93 6.68
N LYS A 54 2.17 -6.87 7.55
CA LYS A 54 0.96 -6.73 8.36
C LYS A 54 1.09 -5.65 9.45
N GLU A 55 2.30 -5.44 9.96
CA GLU A 55 2.57 -4.46 11.02
C GLU A 55 2.77 -3.06 10.44
N PHE A 56 3.37 -2.98 9.25
CA PHE A 56 3.73 -1.73 8.58
C PHE A 56 2.76 -1.32 7.46
N THR A 57 1.61 -1.99 7.35
CA THR A 57 0.49 -1.58 6.50
C THR A 57 -0.74 -1.23 7.34
N LEU A 58 -1.32 -0.06 7.08
CA LEU A 58 -2.64 0.33 7.60
C LEU A 58 -3.65 0.33 6.44
N GLU A 59 -4.60 -0.60 6.47
CA GLU A 59 -5.73 -0.63 5.54
C GLU A 59 -6.93 0.07 6.18
N LEU A 60 -7.49 1.05 5.48
CA LEU A 60 -8.70 1.77 5.88
C LEU A 60 -9.71 1.65 4.74
N ASN A 61 -10.88 1.10 5.05
CA ASN A 61 -11.99 1.07 4.12
C ASN A 61 -12.81 2.36 4.28
N ALA A 62 -13.02 3.07 3.18
CA ALA A 62 -13.76 4.33 3.12
C ALA A 62 -15.24 4.17 3.52
N SER A 63 -15.78 2.96 3.44
CA SER A 63 -17.19 2.68 3.77
C SER A 63 -17.43 2.36 5.24
N ASP A 64 -16.43 1.86 5.98
CA ASP A 64 -16.60 1.36 7.36
C ASP A 64 -16.14 2.36 8.44
N GLU A 65 -15.24 3.28 8.11
CA GLU A 65 -14.70 4.24 9.07
C GLU A 65 -15.69 5.40 9.30
N ARG A 66 -16.17 5.55 10.54
CA ARG A 66 -17.12 6.60 11.00
C ARG A 66 -16.54 8.02 10.85
N GLY A 67 -16.55 8.53 9.62
CA GLY A 67 -16.23 9.91 9.27
C GLY A 67 -14.73 10.21 9.07
N ILE A 68 -14.48 11.23 8.25
CA ILE A 68 -13.13 11.69 7.84
C ILE A 68 -12.21 12.00 9.03
N ASN A 69 -12.76 12.42 10.17
CA ASN A 69 -11.98 12.73 11.36
C ASN A 69 -11.33 11.46 11.96
N MET A 70 -12.04 10.33 11.95
CA MET A 70 -11.50 9.07 12.47
C MET A 70 -10.35 8.56 11.59
N VAL A 71 -10.53 8.63 10.27
CA VAL A 71 -9.49 8.33 9.27
C VAL A 71 -8.24 9.18 9.51
N ARG A 72 -8.40 10.50 9.66
CA ARG A 72 -7.27 11.42 9.91
C ARG A 72 -6.50 11.07 11.17
N GLU A 73 -7.19 10.79 12.28
CA GLU A 73 -6.52 10.46 13.53
C GLU A 73 -5.78 9.11 13.47
N ARG A 74 -6.37 8.10 12.80
CA ARG A 74 -5.69 6.82 12.57
C ARG A 74 -4.44 6.96 11.71
N VAL A 75 -4.55 7.67 10.59
CA VAL A 75 -3.40 7.96 9.70
C VAL A 75 -2.30 8.67 10.48
N LYS A 76 -2.62 9.75 11.20
CA LYS A 76 -1.63 10.48 12.02
C LYS A 76 -0.95 9.57 13.05
N LYS A 77 -1.73 8.76 13.78
CA LYS A 77 -1.20 7.88 14.81
C LYS A 77 -0.25 6.83 14.22
N PHE A 78 -0.64 6.23 13.10
CA PHE A 78 0.16 5.21 12.42
C PHE A 78 1.46 5.78 11.83
N SER A 79 1.40 6.96 11.21
CA SER A 79 2.57 7.61 10.61
C SER A 79 3.58 8.14 11.62
N LYS A 80 3.16 8.46 12.85
CA LYS A 80 4.06 8.95 13.92
C LYS A 80 5.01 7.89 14.47
N PHE A 81 4.62 6.62 14.44
CA PHE A 81 5.41 5.56 15.03
C PHE A 81 6.47 5.08 14.04
N ALA A 82 7.72 5.55 14.10
CA ALA A 82 8.81 4.96 13.33
C ALA A 82 9.52 3.92 14.21
N GLY A 83 9.44 2.64 13.85
CA GLY A 83 10.21 1.59 14.51
C GLY A 83 11.69 1.82 14.19
N LEU A 84 12.46 2.28 15.17
CA LEU A 84 13.86 2.70 15.02
C LEU A 84 14.79 1.60 14.47
N ASP A 85 14.38 0.33 14.58
CA ASP A 85 15.18 -0.86 14.21
C ASP A 85 14.50 -1.75 13.14
N THR A 86 13.68 -1.16 12.27
CA THR A 86 12.96 -1.93 11.25
C THR A 86 13.64 -1.76 9.88
N ASN A 87 14.03 -2.87 9.24
CA ASN A 87 14.66 -2.90 7.90
C ASN A 87 13.66 -2.57 6.76
N ILE A 88 12.62 -1.80 7.05
CA ILE A 88 11.58 -1.40 6.09
C ILE A 88 11.83 0.02 5.57
N PRO A 89 11.60 0.29 4.27
CA PRO A 89 11.89 1.61 3.69
C PRO A 89 10.90 2.70 4.11
N PHE A 90 9.63 2.34 4.35
CA PHE A 90 8.56 3.22 4.83
C PHE A 90 7.34 2.38 5.21
N LYS A 91 6.37 3.01 5.88
CA LYS A 91 5.04 2.43 6.11
C LYS A 91 4.10 2.68 4.94
N ILE A 92 3.12 1.81 4.76
CA ILE A 92 2.13 1.94 3.68
C ILE A 92 0.73 2.11 4.28
N ILE A 93 -0.06 3.00 3.70
CA ILE A 93 -1.48 3.18 4.03
C ILE A 93 -2.29 2.88 2.77
N ILE A 94 -3.23 1.95 2.85
CA ILE A 94 -4.18 1.63 1.79
C ILE A 94 -5.50 2.30 2.17
N LEU A 95 -6.00 3.16 1.27
CA LEU A 95 -7.35 3.72 1.35
C LEU A 95 -8.16 3.04 0.25
N ASP A 96 -9.01 2.08 0.61
CA ASP A 96 -9.91 1.36 -0.31
C ASP A 96 -11.33 1.94 -0.23
#